data_AF-A0A5K0VFA6-F1
#
_entry.id   AF-A0A5K0VFA6-F1
#
_cell.length_a   1.000
_cell.length_b   1.000
_cell.length_c   1.000
_cell.angle_alpha   90.00
_cell.angle_beta   90.00
_cell.angle_gamma   90.00
#
_symmetry.space_group_name_H-M   'P 1'
#
loop_
_entity.id
_entity.type
_entity.pdbx_description
1 polymer ?
#
loop_
_entity_poly.entity_id
_entity_poly.type
_entity_poly.pdbx_seq_one_letter_code
_entity_poly.pdbx_strand_id
1 'polypeptide(L)' 'ALSEVPISKPVAGVRIGLVGDQFIINPTTTEMENSKLDMLVAGTDDAILMIE' A
#
# COMPACT_ATOMS: atom_id res chain seq x y z
N ALA A 1 -6.11 -17.30 9.38
CA ALA A 1 -6.03 -16.14 10.29
C ALA A 1 -5.57 -16.64 11.64
N LEU A 2 -4.69 -15.90 12.33
CA LEU A 2 -4.10 -16.32 13.61
C LEU A 2 -5.08 -16.20 14.79
N SER A 3 -6.13 -15.39 14.62
CA SER A 3 -7.17 -15.11 15.62
C SER A 3 -8.45 -15.87 15.30
N GLU A 4 -9.22 -16.22 16.34
CA GLU A 4 -10.57 -16.79 16.25
C GLU A 4 -11.64 -15.75 15.88
N VAL A 5 -11.27 -14.46 15.83
CA VAL A 5 -12.19 -13.40 15.39
C VAL A 5 -12.63 -13.67 13.96
N PRO A 6 -13.95 -13.63 13.66
CA PRO A 6 -14.45 -13.84 12.31
C PRO A 6 -14.02 -12.69 11.40
N ILE A 7 -13.03 -12.94 10.54
CA ILE A 7 -12.57 -12.05 9.49
C ILE A 7 -13.07 -12.59 8.16
N SER A 8 -13.78 -11.77 7.39
CA SER A 8 -14.35 -12.16 6.08
C SER A 8 -13.26 -12.41 5.03
N LYS A 9 -12.29 -11.50 4.91
CA LYS A 9 -11.11 -11.62 4.03
C LYS A 9 -9.90 -10.90 4.61
N PRO A 10 -8.68 -11.38 4.38
CA PRO A 10 -7.48 -10.62 4.72
C PRO A 10 -7.40 -9.36 3.85
N VAL A 11 -7.04 -8.24 4.48
CA VAL A 11 -6.73 -6.98 3.80
C VAL A 11 -5.23 -6.74 3.89
N ALA A 12 -4.62 -6.31 2.80
CA ALA A 12 -3.22 -5.88 2.75
C ALA A 12 -3.14 -4.42 2.33
N GLY A 13 -2.09 -3.73 2.77
CA GLY A 13 -1.81 -2.36 2.38
C GLY A 13 -0.37 -2.19 1.91
N VAL A 14 -0.17 -1.29 0.95
CA VAL A 14 1.15 -0.87 0.45
C VAL A 14 1.20 0.63 0.32
N ARG A 15 2.41 1.18 0.44
CA ARG A 15 2.71 2.57 0.07
C ARG A 15 3.33 2.60 -1.32
N ILE A 16 2.92 3.54 -2.16
CA ILE A 16 3.39 3.68 -3.53
C ILE A 16 4.00 5.07 -3.68
N GLY A 17 5.29 5.11 -3.99
CA GLY A 17 6.02 6.30 -4.37
C GLY A 17 6.16 6.42 -5.89
N LEU A 18 6.36 7.62 -6.40
CA LEU A 18 6.76 7.91 -7.78
C LEU A 18 8.10 8.64 -7.75
N VAL A 19 9.19 7.90 -7.88
CA VAL A 19 10.56 8.46 -7.87
C VAL A 19 11.06 8.53 -9.31
N GLY A 20 11.35 9.74 -9.78
CA GLY A 20 11.57 9.99 -11.22
C GLY A 20 10.29 9.72 -12.01
N ASP A 21 10.32 8.66 -12.82
CA ASP A 21 9.20 8.16 -13.64
C ASP A 21 8.85 6.70 -13.31
N GLN A 22 9.28 6.20 -12.14
CA GLN A 22 9.04 4.83 -11.70
C GLN A 22 8.20 4.76 -10.43
N PHE A 23 7.21 3.87 -10.44
CA PHE A 23 6.49 3.51 -9.22
C PHE A 23 7.33 2.56 -8.37
N ILE A 24 7.51 2.92 -7.09
CA ILE A 24 8.21 2.11 -6.10
C ILE A 24 7.20 1.65 -5.05
N ILE A 25 7.14 0.35 -4.79
CA ILE A 25 6.29 -0.24 -3.76
C ILE A 25 7.05 -0.30 -2.44
N ASN A 26 6.40 0.17 -1.38
CA ASN A 26 6.96 0.33 -0.04
C ASN A 26 8.34 1.02 -0.04
N PRO A 27 8.42 2.24 -0.61
CA PRO A 27 9.67 2.99 -0.67
C PRO A 27 10.23 3.26 0.72
N THR A 28 11.55 3.25 0.83
CA THR A 28 12.29 3.69 2.01
C THR A 28 12.09 5.19 2.25
N THR A 29 12.42 5.66 3.45
CA THR A 29 12.36 7.09 3.78
C THR A 29 13.17 7.94 2.80
N THR A 30 14.36 7.49 2.41
CA THR A 30 15.25 8.21 1.47
C THR A 30 14.69 8.23 0.05
N GLU A 31 14.02 7.18 -0.41
CA GLU A 31 13.35 7.19 -1.72
C GLU A 31 12.15 8.15 -1.71
N MET A 32 11.40 8.18 -0.61
CA MET A 32 10.25 9.09 -0.46
C MET A 32 10.61 10.57 -0.50
N GLU A 33 11.82 10.96 -0.07
CA GLU A 33 12.30 12.36 -0.19
C GLU A 33 12.34 12.85 -1.64
N ASN A 34 12.51 11.95 -2.60
CA ASN A 34 12.55 12.26 -4.03
C ASN A 34 11.26 11.88 -4.77
N SER A 35 10.24 11.47 -4.02
CA SER A 35 8.99 10.99 -4.59
C SER A 35 8.03 12.13 -4.91
N LYS A 36 7.42 12.10 -6.10
CA LYS A 36 6.35 13.02 -6.53
C LYS A 36 4.95 12.53 -6.13
N LEU A 37 4.85 11.29 -5.65
CA LEU A 37 3.61 10.66 -5.21
C LEU A 37 3.83 10.04 -3.84
N ASP A 38 2.85 10.20 -2.97
CA ASP A 38 2.80 9.51 -1.69
C ASP A 38 1.39 8.95 -1.55
N MET A 39 1.21 7.68 -1.92
CA MET A 39 -0.12 7.06 -1.96
C MET A 39 -0.14 5.80 -1.13
N LEU A 40 -1.06 5.70 -0.18
CA LEU A 40 -1.36 4.45 0.51
C LEU A 40 -2.57 3.78 -0.12
N VAL A 41 -2.44 2.49 -0.42
CA VAL A 41 -3.54 1.69 -0.96
C VAL A 41 -3.74 0.48 -0.06
N ALA A 42 -5.00 0.18 0.27
CA ALA A 42 -5.37 -1.05 0.95
C ALA A 42 -6.51 -1.77 0.21
N GLY A 43 -6.46 -3.10 0.20
CA GLY A 43 -7.43 -3.93 -0.52
C GLY A 43 -7.39 -5.41 -0.16
N THR A 44 -8.34 -6.15 -0.70
CA THR A 44 -8.33 -7.61 -0.75
C THR A 44 -7.77 -8.09 -2.09
N ASP A 45 -7.74 -9.40 -2.30
CA ASP A 45 -7.46 -10.01 -3.60
C ASP A 45 -8.44 -9.55 -4.71
N ASP A 46 -9.71 -9.34 -4.34
CA ASP A 46 -10.75 -8.98 -5.31
C ASP A 46 -10.96 -7.47 -5.53
N ALA A 47 -10.60 -6.59 -4.58
CA ALA A 47 -11.00 -5.19 -4.63
C ALA A 47 -10.07 -4.24 -3.87
N ILE A 48 -9.95 -3.02 -4.39
CA ILE A 48 -9.37 -1.88 -3.68
C ILE A 48 -10.42 -1.34 -2.72
N LEU A 49 -10.03 -1.12 -1.46
CA LEU A 49 -10.92 -0.67 -0.39
C LEU A 49 -10.63 0.75 0.08
N MET A 50 -9.37 1.19 0.04
CA MET A 50 -8.95 2.51 0.51
C MET A 50 -7.79 3.03 -0.34
N ILE A 51 -7.82 4.34 -0.59
CA ILE A 51 -6.72 5.12 -1.17
C ILE A 51 -6.62 6.40 -0.33
N GLU A 52 -5.40 6.73 0.11
CA GLU A 52 -5.03 7.98 0.79
C GLU A 52 -3.84 8.62 0.09
#